data_AF-A0A7M1S9I3-F1
#
_entry.id   AF-A0A7M1S9I3-F1
#
_cell.length_a   1.000
_cell.length_b   1.000
_cell.length_c   1.000
_cell.angle_alpha   90.00
_cell.angle_beta   90.00
_cell.angle_gamma   90.00
#
_symmetry.space_group_name_H-M   'P 1'
#
loop_
_entity.id
_entity.type
_entity.pdbx_description
1 polymer ?
#
loop_
_entity_poly.entity_id
_entity_poly.type
_entity_poly.pdbx_seq_one_letter_code
_entity_poly.pdbx_strand_id
1 'polypeptide(L)'
;MQDRYVADIGDFGKFQLFRYLFNQSESPLNGKALAQIWFMHEGEGERNNDGRYIDYFERMTGSDEYLEYSLMDLVMRNKREVEELEKLKLLKHAKFFYDTVPKALEDRYLWLNKALMFSSRSQIVAVAPDNGMALKCNRKEKCFDFLTLADHYRQKVYPHKYIFSDEISYFYRLPYLEICIVYQHLGRCFSHNEQIASLMKDLTSRYHHVAAVKHKPYSPRVFFFLCKSQVIKESLILRLEAFTKEFSDFWELFQ
;
A
#
# COMPACT_ATOMS: atom_id res chain seq x y z
N MET A 1 -5.05 2.29 9.26
CA MET A 1 -4.70 0.97 9.78
C MET A 1 -4.71 1.01 11.29
N GLN A 2 -5.15 -0.07 11.92
CA GLN A 2 -5.12 -0.29 13.36
C GLN A 2 -4.40 -1.62 13.62
N ASP A 3 -3.73 -1.75 14.76
CA ASP A 3 -3.05 -2.99 15.14
C ASP A 3 -4.01 -4.19 15.08
N ARG A 4 -5.25 -4.04 15.55
CA ARG A 4 -6.26 -5.12 15.48
C ARG A 4 -6.53 -5.71 14.07
N TYR A 5 -6.01 -5.09 13.00
CA TYR A 5 -6.11 -5.56 11.62
C TYR A 5 -4.81 -6.13 11.04
N VAL A 6 -3.70 -6.10 11.77
CA VAL A 6 -2.44 -6.75 11.36
C VAL A 6 -2.69 -8.24 11.09
N ALA A 7 -2.00 -8.78 10.09
CA ALA A 7 -2.18 -10.17 9.65
C ALA A 7 -3.59 -10.47 9.08
N ASP A 8 -4.30 -9.46 8.59
CA ASP A 8 -5.46 -9.69 7.74
C ASP A 8 -5.06 -10.09 6.30
N ILE A 9 -6.06 -10.39 5.48
CA ILE A 9 -5.86 -10.71 4.05
C ILE A 9 -5.21 -9.56 3.25
N GLY A 10 -5.33 -8.30 3.71
CA GLY A 10 -4.65 -7.18 3.09
C GLY A 10 -3.15 -7.25 3.30
N ASP A 11 -2.73 -7.54 4.52
CA ASP A 11 -1.34 -7.74 4.86
C ASP A 11 -0.77 -9.02 4.25
N PHE A 12 -1.52 -10.12 4.21
CA PHE A 12 -1.06 -11.33 3.50
C PHE A 12 -0.71 -11.00 2.05
N GLY A 13 -1.62 -10.36 1.30
CA GLY A 13 -1.34 -10.01 -0.10
C GLY A 13 -0.17 -9.03 -0.25
N LYS A 14 -0.10 -8.01 0.62
CA LYS A 14 1.01 -7.04 0.62
C LYS A 14 2.36 -7.73 0.84
N PHE A 15 2.45 -8.60 1.83
CA PHE A 15 3.69 -9.30 2.15
C PHE A 15 4.00 -10.41 1.15
N GLN A 16 3.01 -11.07 0.53
CA GLN A 16 3.24 -12.00 -0.57
C GLN A 16 3.90 -11.28 -1.75
N LEU A 17 3.32 -10.16 -2.18
CA LEU A 17 3.88 -9.32 -3.24
C LEU A 17 5.27 -8.80 -2.87
N PHE A 18 5.43 -8.25 -1.66
CA PHE A 18 6.70 -7.64 -1.26
C PHE A 18 7.79 -8.70 -1.05
N ARG A 19 7.50 -9.86 -0.46
CA ARG A 19 8.49 -10.93 -0.35
C ARG A 19 8.99 -11.36 -1.73
N TYR A 20 8.09 -11.49 -2.69
CA TYR A 20 8.46 -11.83 -4.07
C TYR A 20 9.35 -10.77 -4.73
N LEU A 21 9.06 -9.49 -4.48
CA LEU A 21 9.80 -8.37 -5.06
C LEU A 21 11.11 -8.05 -4.33
N PHE A 22 11.20 -8.19 -3.02
CA PHE A 22 12.35 -7.68 -2.25
C PHE A 22 13.31 -8.77 -1.77
N ASN A 23 12.88 -10.03 -1.67
CA ASN A 23 13.70 -11.08 -1.05
C ASN A 23 14.45 -11.98 -2.05
N GLN A 24 14.05 -11.98 -3.32
CA GLN A 24 14.60 -12.85 -4.36
C GLN A 24 15.72 -12.15 -5.13
N SER A 25 16.83 -12.85 -5.34
CA SER A 25 18.09 -12.28 -5.85
C SER A 25 17.99 -11.66 -7.24
N GLU A 26 17.12 -12.21 -8.07
CA GLU A 26 16.89 -11.83 -9.46
C GLU A 26 15.92 -10.65 -9.61
N SER A 27 15.29 -10.21 -8.51
CA SER A 27 14.41 -9.05 -8.55
C SER A 27 15.22 -7.75 -8.64
N PRO A 28 14.78 -6.76 -9.45
CA PRO A 28 15.42 -5.44 -9.49
C PRO A 28 15.36 -4.69 -8.15
N LEU A 29 14.49 -5.11 -7.22
CA LEU A 29 14.34 -4.47 -5.92
C LEU A 29 15.17 -5.15 -4.82
N ASN A 30 15.87 -6.25 -5.14
CA ASN A 30 16.74 -6.92 -4.17
C ASN A 30 17.86 -5.97 -3.69
N GLY A 31 18.11 -5.97 -2.38
CA GLY A 31 19.12 -5.10 -1.75
C GLY A 31 18.73 -3.62 -1.66
N LYS A 32 17.57 -3.20 -2.17
CA LYS A 32 17.07 -1.82 -2.03
C LYS A 32 16.46 -1.62 -0.64
N ALA A 33 16.69 -0.45 -0.04
CA ALA A 33 16.08 -0.12 1.24
C ALA A 33 14.62 0.29 1.06
N LEU A 34 13.73 -0.38 1.80
CA LEU A 34 12.29 -0.15 1.81
C LEU A 34 11.88 0.61 3.08
N ALA A 35 11.23 1.77 2.92
CA ALA A 35 10.47 2.40 4.00
C ALA A 35 8.97 2.10 3.81
N GLN A 36 8.39 1.34 4.73
CA GLN A 36 6.95 1.09 4.75
C GLN A 36 6.27 2.09 5.69
N ILE A 37 5.40 2.94 5.15
CA ILE A 37 4.69 3.99 5.88
C ILE A 37 3.27 3.51 6.16
N TRP A 38 3.02 3.15 7.40
CA TRP A 38 1.71 2.74 7.89
C TRP A 38 0.95 3.96 8.42
N PHE A 39 -0.28 4.15 7.94
CA PHE A 39 -1.12 5.25 8.41
C PHE A 39 -1.92 4.76 9.62
N MET A 40 -1.24 4.71 10.76
CA MET A 40 -1.80 4.21 12.01
C MET A 40 -2.84 5.19 12.56
N HIS A 41 -3.91 4.66 13.15
CA HIS A 41 -4.88 5.43 13.92
C HIS A 41 -5.52 4.54 14.98
N GLU A 42 -6.13 5.12 16.00
CA GLU A 42 -6.62 4.40 17.18
C GLU A 42 -8.04 3.84 17.03
N GLY A 43 -8.68 4.02 15.87
CA GLY A 43 -10.01 3.47 15.60
C GLY A 43 -11.14 3.99 16.51
N GLU A 44 -10.92 5.09 17.24
CA GLU A 44 -11.88 5.66 18.19
C GLU A 44 -13.27 5.85 17.54
N GLY A 45 -14.29 5.20 18.11
CA GLY A 45 -15.68 5.26 17.65
C GLY A 45 -16.05 4.21 16.59
N GLU A 46 -15.11 3.40 16.10
CA GLU A 46 -15.40 2.33 15.15
C GLU A 46 -15.89 1.06 15.86
N ARG A 47 -17.20 0.83 15.80
CA ARG A 47 -17.87 -0.41 16.26
C ARG A 47 -18.01 -1.45 15.15
N ASN A 48 -17.03 -1.54 14.26
CA ASN A 48 -17.11 -2.45 13.12
C ASN A 48 -16.31 -3.72 13.44
N ASN A 49 -16.93 -4.89 13.25
CA ASN A 49 -16.29 -6.20 13.39
C ASN A 49 -15.45 -6.59 12.15
N ASP A 50 -15.36 -5.69 11.15
CA ASP A 50 -14.60 -5.89 9.92
C ASP A 50 -13.10 -5.90 10.26
N GLY A 51 -12.44 -7.05 10.12
CA GLY A 51 -11.04 -7.27 10.52
C GLY A 51 -10.75 -8.61 11.19
N ARG A 52 -11.81 -9.41 11.44
CA ARG A 52 -11.72 -10.83 11.81
C ARG A 52 -11.64 -11.78 10.62
N TYR A 53 -11.44 -11.27 9.40
CA TYR A 53 -11.18 -12.13 8.25
C TYR A 53 -9.78 -12.71 8.39
N ILE A 54 -9.63 -13.70 9.27
CA ILE A 54 -8.50 -14.63 9.36
C ILE A 54 -8.81 -15.92 8.58
N ASP A 55 -10.08 -16.15 8.23
CA ASP A 55 -10.54 -17.27 7.41
C ASP A 55 -9.97 -17.25 5.97
N TYR A 56 -9.17 -16.25 5.60
CA TYR A 56 -8.46 -16.26 4.32
C TYR A 56 -7.36 -17.32 4.26
N PHE A 57 -6.87 -17.81 5.40
CA PHE A 57 -5.87 -18.87 5.42
C PHE A 57 -6.36 -20.08 4.62
N GLU A 58 -7.66 -20.43 4.67
CA GLU A 58 -8.24 -21.52 3.88
C GLU A 58 -8.22 -21.29 2.36
N ARG A 59 -8.24 -20.02 1.91
CA ARG A 59 -8.24 -19.67 0.48
C ARG A 59 -6.85 -19.49 -0.09
N MET A 60 -5.92 -19.04 0.74
CA MET A 60 -4.53 -18.76 0.35
C MET A 60 -3.59 -19.89 0.78
N THR A 61 -4.11 -20.99 1.33
CA THR A 61 -3.30 -22.12 1.85
C THR A 61 -2.30 -22.58 0.80
N GLY A 62 -1.03 -22.69 1.19
CA GLY A 62 0.02 -23.19 0.31
C GLY A 62 0.52 -22.20 -0.75
N SER A 63 -0.05 -20.98 -0.83
CA SER A 63 0.45 -19.95 -1.76
C SER A 63 1.75 -19.29 -1.31
N ASP A 64 1.99 -19.13 -0.01
CA ASP A 64 3.30 -18.81 0.59
C ASP A 64 3.28 -19.37 2.01
N GLU A 65 3.68 -20.63 2.16
CA GLU A 65 3.60 -21.37 3.44
C GLU A 65 4.33 -20.65 4.58
N TYR A 66 5.51 -20.10 4.30
CA TYR A 66 6.28 -19.38 5.32
C TYR A 66 5.56 -18.11 5.79
N LEU A 67 4.99 -17.34 4.86
CA LEU A 67 4.19 -16.17 5.20
C LEU A 67 2.94 -16.55 5.98
N GLU A 68 2.24 -17.61 5.54
CA GLU A 68 1.08 -18.16 6.21
C GLU A 68 1.37 -18.51 7.67
N TYR A 69 2.39 -19.33 7.92
CA TYR A 69 2.79 -19.70 9.28
C TYR A 69 3.18 -18.48 10.12
N SER A 70 3.91 -17.53 9.53
CA SER A 70 4.37 -16.34 10.24
C SER A 70 3.21 -15.44 10.67
N LEU A 71 2.21 -15.23 9.80
CA LEU A 71 1.03 -14.41 10.12
C LEU A 71 0.07 -15.16 11.05
N MET A 72 -0.08 -16.47 10.90
CA MET A 72 -0.89 -17.30 11.79
C MET A 72 -0.36 -17.27 13.22
N ASP A 73 0.97 -17.33 13.40
CA ASP A 73 1.61 -17.22 14.71
C ASP A 73 1.26 -15.91 15.43
N LEU A 74 1.26 -14.77 14.73
CA LEU A 74 0.82 -13.49 15.30
C LEU A 74 -0.63 -13.54 15.78
N VAL A 75 -1.51 -14.15 14.98
CA VAL A 75 -2.94 -14.30 15.31
C VAL A 75 -3.11 -15.20 16.54
N MET A 76 -2.45 -16.36 16.57
CA MET A 76 -2.55 -17.35 17.65
C MET A 76 -1.98 -16.83 18.97
N ARG A 77 -0.91 -16.02 18.93
CA ARG A 77 -0.34 -15.37 20.13
C ARG A 77 -1.10 -14.11 20.56
N ASN A 78 -2.11 -13.68 19.80
CA ASN A 78 -2.80 -12.40 19.96
C ASN A 78 -1.81 -11.21 19.98
N LYS A 79 -0.85 -11.25 19.05
CA LYS A 79 0.24 -10.28 18.88
C LYS A 79 0.14 -9.59 17.53
N ARG A 80 -1.00 -8.92 17.33
CA ARG A 80 -1.36 -8.26 16.07
C ARG A 80 -0.87 -6.81 16.06
N GLU A 81 0.31 -6.49 16.57
CA GLU A 81 0.85 -5.13 16.49
C GLU A 81 1.76 -4.97 15.26
N VAL A 82 1.77 -3.80 14.62
CA VAL A 82 2.67 -3.55 13.47
C VAL A 82 4.15 -3.72 13.86
N GLU A 83 4.48 -3.42 15.11
CA GLU A 83 5.81 -3.67 15.69
C GLU A 83 6.15 -5.17 15.71
N GLU A 84 5.20 -6.05 16.06
CA GLU A 84 5.40 -7.50 16.05
C GLU A 84 5.56 -8.03 14.62
N LEU A 85 4.83 -7.46 13.67
CA LEU A 85 4.98 -7.75 12.24
C LEU A 85 6.38 -7.36 11.71
N GLU A 86 6.93 -6.23 12.14
CA GLU A 86 8.29 -5.82 11.78
C GLU A 86 9.34 -6.81 12.35
N LYS A 87 9.15 -7.29 13.58
CA LYS A 87 10.06 -8.25 14.24
C LYS A 87 10.17 -9.59 13.52
N LEU A 88 9.14 -9.99 12.76
CA LEU A 88 9.18 -11.20 11.93
C LEU A 88 10.20 -11.11 10.78
N LYS A 89 10.68 -9.91 10.45
CA LYS A 89 11.67 -9.66 9.38
C LYS A 89 11.30 -10.34 8.06
N LEU A 90 10.00 -10.32 7.73
CA LEU A 90 9.47 -10.93 6.50
C LEU A 90 10.05 -10.30 5.23
N LEU A 91 10.56 -9.07 5.31
CA LEU A 91 11.12 -8.30 4.20
C LEU A 91 12.57 -7.92 4.50
N LYS A 92 13.48 -8.18 3.55
CA LYS A 92 14.88 -7.74 3.64
C LYS A 92 14.97 -6.22 3.50
N HIS A 93 15.88 -5.61 4.25
CA HIS A 93 16.19 -4.16 4.18
C HIS A 93 14.98 -3.23 4.35
N ALA A 94 13.93 -3.70 5.03
CA ALA A 94 12.74 -2.93 5.31
C ALA A 94 12.80 -2.30 6.70
N LYS A 95 12.19 -1.12 6.83
CA LYS A 95 11.94 -0.43 8.10
C LYS A 95 10.54 0.17 8.10
N PHE A 96 9.85 0.13 9.23
CA PHE A 96 8.45 0.52 9.31
C PHE A 96 8.31 1.85 10.05
N PHE A 97 7.47 2.74 9.49
CA PHE A 97 7.01 3.96 10.15
C PHE A 97 5.55 3.76 10.53
N TYR A 98 5.25 3.81 11.82
CA TYR A 98 3.93 3.51 12.38
C TYR A 98 3.48 4.55 13.41
N ASP A 99 3.98 5.79 13.34
CA ASP A 99 3.44 6.90 14.13
C ASP A 99 1.95 7.11 13.79
N THR A 100 1.14 7.32 14.83
CA THR A 100 -0.28 7.66 14.69
C THR A 100 -0.46 8.91 13.83
N VAL A 101 -1.31 8.80 12.82
CA VAL A 101 -1.71 9.90 11.96
C VAL A 101 -2.63 10.85 12.74
N PRO A 102 -2.27 12.12 12.89
CA PRO A 102 -3.11 13.07 13.61
C PRO A 102 -4.35 13.48 12.79
N LYS A 103 -5.41 13.84 13.52
CA LYS A 103 -6.68 14.38 12.99
C LYS A 103 -6.65 15.91 12.81
N ALA A 104 -5.70 16.60 13.43
CA ALA A 104 -5.49 18.04 13.23
C ALA A 104 -4.57 18.25 12.01
N LEU A 105 -4.87 19.28 11.21
CA LEU A 105 -4.14 19.55 9.97
C LEU A 105 -2.70 20.01 10.25
N GLU A 106 -2.53 20.86 11.25
CA GLU A 106 -1.23 21.41 11.65
C GLU A 106 -0.29 20.27 12.07
N ASP A 107 -0.78 19.35 12.91
CA ASP A 107 -0.04 18.16 13.34
C ASP A 107 0.21 17.20 12.17
N ARG A 108 -0.68 17.14 11.18
CA ARG A 108 -0.51 16.28 10.00
C ARG A 108 0.71 16.68 9.17
N TYR A 109 1.00 17.97 9.06
CA TYR A 109 2.25 18.42 8.41
C TYR A 109 3.49 18.00 9.21
N LEU A 110 3.45 18.06 10.55
CA LEU A 110 4.55 17.58 11.39
C LEU A 110 4.77 16.06 11.24
N TRP A 111 3.68 15.29 11.25
CA TRP A 111 3.71 13.85 11.01
C TRP A 111 4.29 13.52 9.63
N LEU A 112 3.86 14.23 8.58
CA LEU A 112 4.36 14.04 7.23
C LEU A 112 5.87 14.33 7.13
N ASN A 113 6.33 15.40 7.76
CA ASN A 113 7.76 15.72 7.81
C ASN A 113 8.57 14.62 8.50
N LYS A 114 8.08 14.04 9.60
CA LYS A 114 8.71 12.88 10.25
C LYS A 114 8.79 11.68 9.31
N ALA A 115 7.70 11.36 8.62
CA ALA A 115 7.66 10.24 7.67
C ALA A 115 8.61 10.45 6.47
N LEU A 116 8.73 11.69 5.98
CA LEU A 116 9.68 12.06 4.92
C LEU A 116 11.13 11.94 5.38
N MET A 117 11.46 12.45 6.58
CA MET A 117 12.80 12.31 7.17
C MET A 117 13.17 10.84 7.38
N PHE A 118 12.23 10.04 7.91
CA PHE A 118 12.38 8.60 8.04
C PHE A 118 12.70 7.94 6.70
N SER A 119 12.03 8.36 5.63
CA SER A 119 12.16 7.78 4.29
C SER A 119 13.33 8.33 3.47
N SER A 120 14.03 9.36 3.95
CA SER A 120 14.93 10.20 3.15
C SER A 120 16.07 9.46 2.43
N ARG A 121 16.51 8.31 2.94
CA ARG A 121 17.59 7.48 2.35
C ARG A 121 17.11 6.17 1.73
N SER A 122 15.79 5.95 1.67
CA SER A 122 15.23 4.74 1.09
C SER A 122 15.08 4.89 -0.42
N GLN A 123 15.47 3.86 -1.18
CA GLN A 123 15.20 3.82 -2.61
C GLN A 123 13.73 3.53 -2.90
N ILE A 124 13.04 2.88 -1.96
CA ILE A 124 11.64 2.51 -2.14
C ILE A 124 10.84 2.96 -0.93
N VAL A 125 9.74 3.65 -1.19
CA VAL A 125 8.79 4.07 -0.17
C VAL A 125 7.44 3.49 -0.51
N ALA A 126 6.88 2.69 0.40
CA ALA A 126 5.54 2.14 0.27
C ALA A 126 4.61 2.85 1.25
N VAL A 127 3.63 3.59 0.74
CA VAL A 127 2.60 4.25 1.56
C VAL A 127 1.35 3.37 1.63
N ALA A 128 0.95 3.01 2.85
CA ALA A 128 -0.20 2.14 3.12
C ALA A 128 -1.26 2.87 3.97
N PRO A 129 -1.98 3.84 3.38
CA PRO A 129 -3.21 4.38 3.97
C PRO A 129 -4.28 3.29 4.08
N ASP A 130 -5.16 3.42 5.08
CA ASP A 130 -6.27 2.47 5.32
C ASP A 130 -7.19 2.34 4.08
N ASN A 131 -7.58 3.48 3.52
CA ASN A 131 -8.55 3.60 2.44
C ASN A 131 -7.94 4.00 1.10
N GLY A 132 -6.62 4.08 0.99
CA GLY A 132 -5.95 4.55 -0.23
C GLY A 132 -5.79 6.07 -0.31
N MET A 133 -5.72 6.55 -1.54
CA MET A 133 -5.66 7.97 -1.90
C MET A 133 -6.95 8.70 -1.54
N ALA A 134 -6.82 9.95 -1.15
CA ALA A 134 -7.94 10.86 -0.93
C ALA A 134 -8.53 11.24 -2.30
N LEU A 135 -9.58 10.52 -2.71
CA LEU A 135 -10.23 10.69 -4.01
C LEU A 135 -11.68 11.14 -3.85
N LYS A 136 -12.18 11.96 -4.79
CA LYS A 136 -13.61 12.23 -4.98
C LYS A 136 -14.06 11.54 -6.26
N CYS A 137 -15.05 10.66 -6.14
CA CYS A 137 -15.56 9.89 -7.27
C CYS A 137 -16.58 10.71 -8.08
N ASN A 138 -16.40 10.74 -9.41
CA ASN A 138 -17.44 11.12 -10.35
C ASN A 138 -17.98 9.85 -11.05
N ARG A 139 -19.16 9.38 -10.64
CA ARG A 139 -19.76 8.14 -11.18
C ARG A 139 -20.22 8.27 -12.63
N LYS A 140 -20.61 9.48 -13.05
CA LYS A 140 -21.12 9.73 -14.40
C LYS A 140 -20.00 9.67 -15.44
N GLU A 141 -18.88 10.30 -15.13
CA GLU A 141 -17.69 10.33 -15.99
C GLU A 141 -16.75 9.14 -15.74
N LYS A 142 -17.03 8.32 -14.71
CA LYS A 142 -16.21 7.18 -14.28
C LYS A 142 -14.75 7.59 -14.04
N CYS A 143 -14.56 8.68 -13.32
CA CYS A 143 -13.24 9.24 -13.00
C CYS A 143 -13.13 9.66 -11.53
N PHE A 144 -11.93 10.12 -11.15
CA PHE A 144 -11.62 10.59 -9.80
C PHE A 144 -10.93 11.95 -9.80
N ASP A 145 -11.37 12.84 -8.91
CA ASP A 145 -10.61 14.03 -8.56
C ASP A 145 -9.66 13.68 -7.39
N PHE A 146 -8.41 14.08 -7.52
CA PHE A 146 -7.40 13.88 -6.48
C PHE A 146 -7.41 15.06 -5.52
N LEU A 147 -7.65 14.77 -4.24
CA LEU A 147 -7.73 15.77 -3.20
C LEU A 147 -6.33 16.07 -2.65
N THR A 148 -6.08 17.36 -2.36
CA THR A 148 -4.86 17.88 -1.73
C THR A 148 -5.05 18.05 -0.22
N LEU A 149 -3.98 17.88 0.55
CA LEU A 149 -4.00 18.08 2.00
C LEU A 149 -4.38 19.54 2.31
N ALA A 150 -3.80 20.50 1.58
CA ALA A 150 -4.02 21.93 1.81
C ALA A 150 -5.50 22.35 1.64
N ASP A 151 -6.15 21.94 0.55
CA ASP A 151 -7.47 22.51 0.19
C ASP A 151 -8.64 21.59 0.57
N HIS A 152 -8.38 20.30 0.78
CA HIS A 152 -9.43 19.28 0.85
C HIS A 152 -9.42 18.47 2.14
N TYR A 153 -8.57 18.77 3.13
CA TYR A 153 -8.48 18.00 4.37
C TYR A 153 -9.85 17.79 5.04
N ARG A 154 -10.65 18.85 5.13
CA ARG A 154 -11.98 18.85 5.75
C ARG A 154 -13.06 18.15 4.92
N GLN A 155 -12.79 17.78 3.66
CA GLN A 155 -13.76 17.08 2.80
C GLN A 155 -13.84 15.58 3.09
N LYS A 156 -12.89 15.03 3.87
CA LYS A 156 -12.92 13.64 4.34
C LYS A 156 -13.35 13.61 5.79
N VAL A 157 -14.32 12.75 6.12
CA VAL A 157 -14.76 12.52 7.50
C VAL A 157 -13.63 11.95 8.36
N TYR A 158 -12.82 11.06 7.77
CA TYR A 158 -11.68 10.42 8.43
C TYR A 158 -10.41 10.67 7.61
N PRO A 159 -9.87 11.90 7.59
CA PRO A 159 -8.76 12.26 6.70
C PRO A 159 -7.48 11.47 7.01
N HIS A 160 -7.30 11.06 8.27
CA HIS A 160 -6.17 10.23 8.72
C HIS A 160 -6.10 8.84 8.08
N LYS A 161 -7.19 8.36 7.46
CA LYS A 161 -7.26 7.08 6.74
C LYS A 161 -6.78 7.15 5.29
N TYR A 162 -6.50 8.35 4.79
CA TYR A 162 -6.15 8.58 3.40
C TYR A 162 -4.76 9.22 3.27
N ILE A 163 -4.15 9.03 2.10
CA ILE A 163 -3.02 9.84 1.66
C ILE A 163 -3.50 10.87 0.61
N PHE A 164 -3.11 12.12 0.77
CA PHE A 164 -3.46 13.18 -0.16
C PHE A 164 -2.44 13.27 -1.32
N SER A 165 -2.84 13.89 -2.43
CA SER A 165 -2.07 13.88 -3.67
C SER A 165 -0.74 14.64 -3.58
N ASP A 166 -0.71 15.72 -2.82
CA ASP A 166 0.49 16.48 -2.47
C ASP A 166 1.44 15.69 -1.55
N GLU A 167 0.90 14.89 -0.62
CA GLU A 167 1.70 13.97 0.20
C GLU A 167 2.43 12.93 -0.65
N ILE A 168 1.73 12.31 -1.61
CA ILE A 168 2.36 11.40 -2.58
C ILE A 168 3.47 12.13 -3.35
N SER A 169 3.23 13.38 -3.76
CA SER A 169 4.23 14.19 -4.47
C SER A 169 5.46 14.48 -3.60
N TYR A 170 5.30 14.72 -2.29
CA TYR A 170 6.43 14.90 -1.39
C TYR A 170 7.28 13.62 -1.27
N PHE A 171 6.66 12.45 -1.07
CA PHE A 171 7.39 11.19 -1.08
C PHE A 171 8.07 10.95 -2.44
N TYR A 172 7.36 11.18 -3.54
CA TYR A 172 7.91 11.02 -4.89
C TYR A 172 9.12 11.93 -5.14
N ARG A 173 9.25 13.08 -4.45
CA ARG A 173 10.39 14.01 -4.63
C ARG A 173 11.60 13.71 -3.75
N LEU A 174 11.56 12.65 -2.94
CA LEU A 174 12.72 12.25 -2.14
C LEU A 174 13.94 11.95 -3.03
N PRO A 175 15.14 12.40 -2.65
CA PRO A 175 16.30 12.44 -3.56
C PRO A 175 16.86 11.06 -3.93
N TYR A 176 16.73 10.07 -3.05
CA TYR A 176 17.19 8.70 -3.30
C TYR A 176 16.09 7.77 -3.80
N LEU A 177 14.85 8.25 -3.89
CA LEU A 177 13.72 7.43 -4.28
C LEU A 177 13.86 6.99 -5.74
N GLU A 178 13.61 5.70 -5.96
CA GLU A 178 13.45 5.07 -7.26
C GLU A 178 11.99 4.72 -7.54
N ILE A 179 11.26 4.25 -6.51
CA ILE A 179 9.85 3.81 -6.61
C ILE A 179 9.05 4.26 -5.39
N CYS A 180 7.94 4.98 -5.61
CA CYS A 180 6.90 5.19 -4.60
C CYS A 180 5.73 4.22 -4.87
N ILE A 181 5.45 3.32 -3.93
CA ILE A 181 4.35 2.36 -4.00
C ILE A 181 3.17 2.92 -3.23
N VAL A 182 2.03 3.14 -3.90
CA VAL A 182 0.81 3.65 -3.29
C VAL A 182 -0.23 2.55 -3.24
N TYR A 183 -0.56 2.12 -2.02
CA TYR A 183 -1.69 1.20 -1.79
C TYR A 183 -3.01 1.93 -1.97
N GLN A 184 -3.96 1.29 -2.64
CA GLN A 184 -5.30 1.80 -2.86
C GLN A 184 -6.35 0.71 -2.64
N HIS A 185 -7.31 0.99 -1.76
CA HIS A 185 -8.51 0.19 -1.63
C HIS A 185 -9.50 0.53 -2.76
N LEU A 186 -10.05 -0.47 -3.45
CA LEU A 186 -11.05 -0.22 -4.49
C LEU A 186 -12.44 -0.12 -3.85
N GLY A 187 -13.21 0.89 -4.27
CA GLY A 187 -14.49 1.22 -3.65
C GLY A 187 -15.70 0.77 -4.47
N ARG A 188 -16.90 0.96 -3.92
CA ARG A 188 -18.19 0.70 -4.62
C ARG A 188 -18.62 1.88 -5.50
N CYS A 189 -17.71 2.39 -6.33
CA CYS A 189 -17.90 3.57 -7.17
C CYS A 189 -18.44 3.18 -8.56
N PHE A 190 -17.58 2.53 -9.35
CA PHE A 190 -17.86 1.88 -10.64
C PHE A 190 -16.97 0.61 -10.73
N SER A 191 -16.86 -0.09 -11.87
CA SER A 191 -16.15 -1.38 -11.85
C SER A 191 -14.67 -1.23 -11.42
N HIS A 192 -14.13 -2.23 -10.74
CA HIS A 192 -12.75 -2.17 -10.23
C HIS A 192 -11.71 -1.96 -11.33
N ASN A 193 -11.89 -2.57 -12.50
CA ASN A 193 -10.96 -2.41 -13.62
C ASN A 193 -11.05 -1.01 -14.23
N GLU A 194 -12.26 -0.45 -14.36
CA GLU A 194 -12.42 0.95 -14.77
C GLU A 194 -11.81 1.92 -13.75
N GLN A 195 -11.93 1.64 -12.45
CA GLN A 195 -11.30 2.47 -11.40
C GLN A 195 -9.78 2.48 -11.55
N ILE A 196 -9.17 1.31 -11.75
CA ILE A 196 -7.72 1.20 -11.96
C ILE A 196 -7.32 1.94 -13.24
N ALA A 197 -8.03 1.74 -14.36
CA ALA A 197 -7.74 2.41 -15.62
C ALA A 197 -7.81 3.94 -15.51
N SER A 198 -8.86 4.48 -14.85
CA SER A 198 -8.96 5.92 -14.59
C SER A 198 -7.79 6.43 -13.75
N LEU A 199 -7.47 5.74 -12.64
CA LEU A 199 -6.38 6.16 -11.77
C LEU A 199 -5.03 6.06 -12.47
N MET A 200 -4.78 5.02 -13.27
CA MET A 200 -3.55 4.88 -14.04
C MET A 200 -3.38 6.02 -15.05
N LYS A 201 -4.46 6.41 -15.75
CA LYS A 201 -4.44 7.56 -16.66
C LYS A 201 -4.02 8.83 -15.94
N ASP A 202 -4.66 9.14 -14.81
CA ASP A 202 -4.37 10.35 -14.04
C ASP A 202 -2.97 10.32 -13.41
N LEU A 203 -2.56 9.18 -12.85
CA LEU A 203 -1.22 9.02 -12.28
C LEU A 203 -0.14 9.14 -13.36
N THR A 204 -0.34 8.58 -14.55
CA THR A 204 0.62 8.70 -15.67
C THR A 204 0.74 10.13 -16.16
N SER A 205 -0.32 10.94 -16.04
CA SER A 205 -0.24 12.38 -16.34
C SER A 205 0.63 13.18 -15.36
N ARG A 206 0.81 12.66 -14.13
CA ARG A 206 1.54 13.34 -13.04
C ARG A 206 2.91 12.75 -12.74
N TYR A 207 3.09 11.47 -13.05
CA TYR A 207 4.28 10.70 -12.75
C TYR A 207 4.74 9.99 -14.02
N HIS A 208 6.04 10.05 -14.30
CA HIS A 208 6.60 9.65 -15.58
C HIS A 208 6.28 8.20 -15.96
N HIS A 209 6.39 7.28 -15.00
CA HIS A 209 6.32 5.86 -15.24
C HIS A 209 5.47 5.19 -14.16
N VAL A 210 4.30 4.70 -14.55
CA VAL A 210 3.34 4.06 -13.64
C VAL A 210 3.10 2.61 -14.08
N ALA A 211 3.03 1.71 -13.11
CA ALA A 211 2.52 0.35 -13.25
C ALA A 211 1.55 0.05 -12.11
N ALA A 212 0.66 -0.92 -12.25
CA ALA A 212 -0.26 -1.29 -11.18
C ALA A 212 -0.50 -2.79 -11.11
N VAL A 213 -0.54 -3.35 -9.90
CA VAL A 213 -0.94 -4.75 -9.69
C VAL A 213 -2.12 -4.80 -8.73
N LYS A 214 -3.18 -5.49 -9.15
CA LYS A 214 -4.41 -5.66 -8.39
C LYS A 214 -4.37 -6.98 -7.64
N HIS A 215 -4.64 -6.90 -6.34
CA HIS A 215 -4.93 -8.05 -5.49
C HIS A 215 -6.47 -8.24 -5.45
N LYS A 216 -6.94 -9.44 -5.74
CA LYS A 216 -8.36 -9.83 -5.84
C LYS A 216 -8.86 -10.72 -4.69
N PRO A 217 -8.60 -10.42 -3.40
CA PRO A 217 -9.29 -11.14 -2.34
C PRO A 217 -10.73 -10.59 -2.22
N TYR A 218 -11.45 -11.00 -1.18
CA TYR A 218 -12.79 -10.49 -0.87
C TYR A 218 -12.91 -8.96 -0.91
N SER A 219 -11.85 -8.25 -0.51
CA SER A 219 -11.77 -6.79 -0.61
C SER A 219 -10.66 -6.37 -1.60
N PRO A 220 -11.01 -6.02 -2.85
CA PRO A 220 -10.04 -5.74 -3.90
C PRO A 220 -9.19 -4.50 -3.63
N ARG A 221 -7.89 -4.64 -3.87
CA ARG A 221 -6.86 -3.64 -3.62
C ARG A 221 -5.95 -3.53 -4.82
N VAL A 222 -5.29 -2.41 -4.98
CA VAL A 222 -4.28 -2.21 -6.02
C VAL A 222 -3.06 -1.51 -5.45
N PHE A 223 -1.89 -1.89 -5.93
CA PHE A 223 -0.62 -1.24 -5.64
C PHE A 223 -0.18 -0.51 -6.90
N PHE A 224 -0.10 0.81 -6.83
CA PHE A 224 0.46 1.63 -7.90
C PHE A 224 1.95 1.86 -7.66
N PHE A 225 2.77 1.57 -8.65
CA PHE A 225 4.21 1.76 -8.61
C PHE A 225 4.57 3.01 -9.43
N LEU A 226 4.90 4.09 -8.74
CA LEU A 226 5.34 5.35 -9.35
C LEU A 226 6.87 5.31 -9.46
N CYS A 227 7.36 4.97 -10.64
CA CYS A 227 8.79 4.78 -10.92
C CYS A 227 9.43 6.09 -11.42
N LYS A 228 10.71 6.30 -11.09
CA LYS A 228 11.50 7.46 -11.53
C LYS A 228 12.14 7.32 -12.89
N SER A 229 12.26 6.09 -13.39
CA SER A 229 12.92 5.77 -14.66
C SER A 229 12.14 4.68 -15.40
N GLN A 230 12.13 4.79 -16.73
CA GLN A 230 11.55 3.78 -17.63
C GLN A 230 12.21 2.41 -17.42
N VAL A 231 13.55 2.37 -17.26
CA VAL A 231 14.30 1.12 -17.07
C VAL A 231 13.84 0.38 -15.80
N ILE A 232 13.60 1.13 -14.72
CA ILE A 232 13.09 0.57 -13.46
C ILE A 232 11.67 0.04 -13.65
N LYS A 233 10.80 0.79 -14.35
CA LYS A 233 9.44 0.35 -14.68
C LYS A 233 9.45 -0.95 -15.50
N GLU A 234 10.25 -1.03 -16.55
CA GLU A 234 10.30 -2.20 -17.44
C GLU A 234 10.81 -3.44 -16.70
N SER A 235 11.87 -3.31 -15.91
CA SER A 235 12.39 -4.43 -15.10
C SER A 235 11.39 -4.86 -14.03
N LEU A 236 10.70 -3.91 -13.40
CA LEU A 236 9.62 -4.20 -12.45
C LEU A 236 8.45 -4.92 -13.13
N ILE A 237 8.04 -4.50 -14.32
CA ILE A 237 6.94 -5.13 -15.08
C ILE A 237 7.24 -6.60 -15.34
N LEU A 238 8.42 -6.92 -15.85
CA LEU A 238 8.81 -8.32 -16.09
C LEU A 238 8.71 -9.15 -14.81
N ARG A 239 9.08 -8.57 -13.67
CA ARG A 239 8.98 -9.23 -12.38
C ARG A 239 7.54 -9.39 -11.90
N LEU A 240 6.70 -8.38 -12.11
CA LEU A 240 5.27 -8.44 -11.79
C LEU A 240 4.52 -9.42 -12.71
N GLU A 241 4.91 -9.55 -13.98
CA GLU A 241 4.36 -10.55 -14.90
C GLU A 241 4.65 -11.97 -14.39
N ALA A 242 5.90 -12.25 -13.99
CA ALA A 242 6.26 -13.52 -13.37
C ALA A 242 5.43 -13.79 -12.11
N PHE A 243 5.34 -12.80 -11.22
CA PHE A 243 4.54 -12.87 -9.99
C PHE A 243 3.06 -13.17 -10.28
N THR A 244 2.43 -12.40 -11.16
CA THR A 244 1.00 -12.59 -11.48
C THR A 244 0.72 -13.88 -12.24
N LYS A 245 1.70 -14.43 -12.97
CA LYS A 245 1.59 -15.77 -13.56
C LYS A 245 1.65 -16.87 -12.50
N GLU A 246 2.51 -16.72 -11.49
CA GLU A 246 2.66 -17.66 -10.39
C GLU A 246 1.45 -17.64 -9.44
N PHE A 247 0.88 -16.46 -9.21
CA PHE A 247 -0.26 -16.25 -8.30
C PHE A 247 -1.53 -15.78 -9.05
N SER A 248 -1.81 -16.36 -10.22
CA SER A 248 -2.85 -15.89 -11.15
C SER A 248 -4.27 -15.88 -10.59
N ASP A 249 -4.55 -16.72 -9.59
CA ASP A 249 -5.87 -16.81 -8.96
C ASP A 249 -6.24 -15.53 -8.21
N PHE A 250 -5.24 -14.81 -7.70
CA PHE A 250 -5.44 -13.66 -6.81
C PHE A 250 -4.88 -12.35 -7.36
N TRP A 251 -4.07 -12.37 -8.42
CA TRP A 251 -3.35 -11.20 -8.89
C TRP A 251 -3.56 -10.91 -10.38
N GLU A 252 -3.62 -9.62 -10.72
CA GLU A 252 -3.79 -9.15 -12.09
C GLU A 252 -2.93 -7.90 -12.32
N LEU A 253 -2.13 -7.91 -13.37
CA LEU A 253 -1.26 -6.80 -13.76
C LEU A 253 -2.00 -5.83 -14.69
N PHE A 254 -1.77 -4.54 -14.49
CA PHE A 254 -2.24 -3.45 -15.33
C PHE A 254 -1.04 -2.59 -15.77
N GLN A 255 -0.94 -2.36 -17.08
CA GLN A 255 0.20 -1.69 -17.73
C GLN A 255 -0.19 -0.40 -18.42
#